data_AF-A0A935X325-F1
#
_entry.id   AF-A0A935X325-F1
#
_cell.length_a   1.000
_cell.length_b   1.000
_cell.length_c   1.000
_cell.angle_alpha   90.00
_cell.angle_beta   90.00
_cell.angle_gamma   90.00
#
_symmetry.space_group_name_H-M   'P 1'
#
loop_
_entity.id
_entity.type
_entity.pdbx_description
1 polymer ?
#
loop_
_entity_poly.entity_id
_entity_poly.type
_entity_poly.pdbx_seq_one_letter_code
_entity_poly.pdbx_strand_id
1 'polypeptide(L)'
;MPRTLIKVPVEAYEICLADYEAVLPALAKCMGATYEAGDFSKAHQMFVDSGMEEAVWLLQGANASLRVRFEAHEDYLFSTLQGAGSEFQQGQKLLWEAYRAQGGNPNAQKEP
;
A
#
# COMPACT_ATOMS: atom_id res chain seq x y z
N MET A 1 -3.67 -6.31 37.25
CA MET A 1 -2.97 -5.09 36.80
C MET A 1 -3.83 -4.43 35.73
N PRO A 2 -4.17 -3.14 35.85
CA PRO A 2 -4.93 -2.44 34.81
C PRO A 2 -4.10 -2.33 33.53
N ARG A 3 -4.66 -2.74 32.38
CA ARG A 3 -4.05 -2.54 31.07
C ARG A 3 -4.34 -1.11 30.64
N THR A 4 -3.34 -0.23 30.71
CA THR A 4 -3.44 1.11 30.14
C THR A 4 -3.50 0.99 28.61
N LEU A 5 -4.61 1.42 28.02
CA LEU A 5 -4.74 1.53 26.56
C LEU A 5 -3.99 2.79 26.12
N ILE A 6 -2.78 2.62 25.59
CA ILE A 6 -2.05 3.70 24.93
C ILE A 6 -2.62 3.82 23.51
N LYS A 7 -3.23 4.96 23.20
CA LYS A 7 -3.68 5.28 21.85
C LYS A 7 -2.45 5.62 21.01
N VAL A 8 -1.96 4.65 20.24
CA VAL A 8 -0.88 4.89 19.29
C VAL A 8 -1.47 5.73 18.15
N PRO A 9 -0.90 6.91 17.81
CA PRO A 9 -1.37 7.69 16.68
C PRO A 9 -1.19 6.86 15.40
N VAL A 10 -2.27 6.71 14.64
CA VAL A 10 -2.24 6.05 13.32
C VAL A 10 -1.85 7.12 12.32
N GLU A 11 -0.73 6.90 11.66
CA GLU A 11 -0.22 7.77 10.60
C GLU A 11 -0.69 7.23 9.23
N ALA A 12 -0.78 8.12 8.25
CA ALA A 12 -1.15 7.80 6.88
C ALA A 12 -0.10 8.35 5.91
N TYR A 13 0.26 7.53 4.93
CA TYR A 13 1.17 7.86 3.86
C TYR A 13 0.50 7.53 2.53
N GLU A 14 0.16 8.57 1.79
CA GLU A 14 -0.45 8.46 0.47
C GLU A 14 0.65 8.34 -0.57
N ILE A 15 0.51 7.44 -1.55
CA ILE A 15 1.46 7.31 -2.65
C ILE A 15 0.76 6.82 -3.91
N CYS A 16 1.29 7.22 -5.06
CA CYS A 16 0.84 6.73 -6.37
C CYS A 16 1.94 5.89 -7.00
N LEU A 17 1.64 4.64 -7.38
CA LEU A 17 2.57 3.76 -8.12
C LEU A 17 1.92 3.32 -9.42
N ALA A 18 2.73 3.01 -10.43
CA ALA A 18 2.27 2.38 -11.67
C ALA A 18 2.16 0.86 -11.53
N ASP A 19 2.99 0.26 -10.68
CA ASP A 19 2.98 -1.19 -10.42
C ASP A 19 3.25 -1.50 -8.94
N TYR A 20 2.39 -2.31 -8.33
CA TYR A 20 2.57 -2.80 -6.96
C TYR A 20 3.19 -4.19 -6.88
N GLU A 21 3.09 -5.01 -7.93
CA GLU A 21 3.41 -6.45 -7.86
C GLU A 21 4.86 -6.68 -7.43
N ALA A 22 5.78 -5.81 -7.86
CA ALA A 22 7.19 -5.87 -7.49
C ALA A 22 7.48 -5.51 -6.02
N VAL A 23 6.71 -4.61 -5.40
CA VAL A 23 6.98 -4.11 -4.03
C VAL A 23 6.19 -4.87 -2.96
N LEU A 24 5.05 -5.46 -3.32
CA LEU A 24 4.14 -6.12 -2.37
C LEU A 24 4.77 -7.26 -1.57
N PRO A 25 5.63 -8.14 -2.11
CA PRO A 25 6.26 -9.19 -1.31
C PRO A 25 7.14 -8.63 -0.16
N ALA A 26 7.92 -7.58 -0.44
CA ALA A 26 8.77 -6.93 0.55
C ALA A 26 7.92 -6.16 1.58
N LEU A 27 6.90 -5.45 1.11
CA LEU A 27 5.99 -4.71 1.97
C LEU A 27 5.18 -5.64 2.89
N ALA A 28 4.65 -6.74 2.37
CA ALA A 28 3.91 -7.73 3.14
C ALA A 28 4.78 -8.33 4.26
N LYS A 29 6.03 -8.70 3.94
CA LYS A 29 7.00 -9.17 4.94
C LYS A 29 7.27 -8.12 6.02
N CYS A 30 7.40 -6.84 5.64
CA CYS A 30 7.63 -5.75 6.58
C CYS A 30 6.43 -5.55 7.54
N MET A 31 5.20 -5.63 7.04
CA MET A 31 3.99 -5.43 7.83
C MET A 31 3.53 -6.69 8.58
N GLY A 32 4.19 -7.83 8.37
CA GLY A 32 3.72 -9.13 8.86
C GLY A 32 2.39 -9.57 8.24
N ALA A 33 2.13 -9.15 6.99
CA ALA A 33 0.95 -9.53 6.22
C ALA A 33 1.20 -10.83 5.44
N THR A 34 0.13 -11.56 5.18
CA THR A 34 0.16 -12.69 4.22
C THR A 34 -0.04 -12.14 2.81
N TYR A 35 0.83 -12.54 1.89
CA TYR A 35 0.74 -12.17 0.47
C TYR A 35 1.33 -13.30 -0.38
N GLU A 36 0.62 -13.71 -1.43
CA GLU A 36 1.16 -14.60 -2.46
C GLU A 36 1.38 -13.82 -3.76
N ALA A 37 2.48 -14.15 -4.46
CA ALA A 37 2.78 -13.51 -5.74
C ALA A 37 1.65 -13.74 -6.75
N GLY A 38 1.23 -12.67 -7.42
CA GLY A 38 0.12 -12.65 -8.36
C GLY A 38 -1.25 -12.41 -7.71
N ASP A 39 -1.37 -12.32 -6.39
CA ASP A 39 -2.66 -12.01 -5.74
C ASP A 39 -3.18 -10.63 -6.14
N PHE A 40 -2.29 -9.65 -6.23
CA PHE A 40 -2.65 -8.31 -6.66
C PHE A 40 -3.08 -8.29 -8.13
N SER A 41 -2.28 -8.88 -9.02
CA SER A 41 -2.63 -9.03 -10.44
C SER A 41 -3.98 -9.73 -10.66
N LYS A 42 -4.27 -10.81 -9.90
CA LYS A 42 -5.59 -11.48 -9.95
C LYS A 42 -6.71 -10.55 -9.51
N ALA A 43 -6.53 -9.83 -8.40
CA ALA A 43 -7.54 -8.89 -7.91
C ALA A 43 -7.79 -7.75 -8.90
N HIS A 44 -6.75 -7.25 -9.56
CA HIS A 44 -6.87 -6.23 -10.59
C HIS A 44 -7.61 -6.77 -11.83
N GLN A 45 -7.29 -7.98 -12.30
CA GLN A 45 -8.03 -8.61 -13.40
C GLN A 45 -9.51 -8.81 -13.05
N MET A 46 -9.81 -9.28 -11.83
CA MET A 46 -11.19 -9.40 -11.37
C MET A 46 -11.93 -8.06 -11.34
N PHE A 47 -11.25 -6.97 -10.99
CA PHE A 47 -11.81 -5.63 -11.07
C PHE A 47 -12.12 -5.23 -12.53
N VAL A 48 -11.18 -5.41 -13.45
CA VAL A 48 -11.39 -5.15 -14.88
C VAL A 48 -12.57 -5.95 -15.43
N ASP A 49 -12.65 -7.25 -15.11
CA ASP A 49 -13.71 -8.13 -15.58
C ASP A 49 -15.09 -7.81 -14.96
N SER A 50 -15.11 -7.15 -13.80
CA SER A 50 -16.35 -6.83 -13.08
C SER A 50 -17.16 -5.70 -13.72
N GLY A 51 -16.52 -4.83 -14.52
CA GLY A 51 -17.15 -3.62 -15.05
C GLY A 51 -17.48 -2.57 -13.98
N MET A 52 -16.90 -2.67 -12.78
CA MET A 52 -17.01 -1.64 -11.75
C MET A 52 -16.15 -0.42 -12.11
N GLU A 53 -16.61 0.77 -11.74
CA GLU A 53 -15.88 2.03 -11.95
C GLU A 53 -14.72 2.20 -10.95
N GLU A 54 -14.92 1.73 -9.72
CA GLU A 54 -13.97 1.84 -8.62
C GLU A 54 -13.99 0.58 -7.74
N ALA A 55 -12.81 0.16 -7.27
CA ALA A 55 -12.68 -0.83 -6.21
C ALA A 55 -11.49 -0.51 -5.31
N VAL A 56 -11.43 -1.17 -4.15
CA VAL A 56 -10.29 -1.07 -3.23
C VAL A 56 -9.75 -2.45 -2.93
N TRP A 57 -8.45 -2.64 -3.16
CA TRP A 57 -7.71 -3.79 -2.70
C TRP A 57 -6.97 -3.46 -1.40
N LEU A 58 -6.92 -4.43 -0.48
CA LEU A 58 -6.37 -4.24 0.86
C LEU A 58 -5.32 -5.31 1.16
N LEU A 59 -4.13 -4.87 1.55
CA LEU A 59 -3.13 -5.72 2.20
C LEU A 59 -3.08 -5.38 3.70
N GLN A 60 -3.49 -6.32 4.53
CA GLN A 60 -3.58 -6.13 5.98
C GLN A 60 -2.42 -6.84 6.70
N GLY A 61 -1.57 -6.07 7.37
CA GLY A 61 -0.58 -6.57 8.33
C GLY A 61 -1.06 -6.41 9.77
N ALA A 62 -0.17 -6.73 10.71
CA ALA A 62 -0.48 -6.68 12.14
C ALA A 62 -0.64 -5.23 12.67
N ASN A 63 0.25 -4.34 12.23
CA ASN A 63 0.33 -2.94 12.71
C ASN A 63 0.26 -1.90 11.58
N ALA A 64 0.07 -2.36 10.34
CA ALA A 64 -0.06 -1.51 9.17
C ALA A 64 -0.96 -2.15 8.11
N SER A 65 -1.56 -1.32 7.26
CA SER A 65 -2.42 -1.74 6.14
C SER A 65 -2.15 -0.87 4.93
N LEU A 66 -2.07 -1.48 3.75
CA LEU A 66 -2.03 -0.77 2.47
C LEU A 66 -3.39 -0.89 1.79
N ARG A 67 -3.97 0.23 1.41
CA ARG A 67 -5.19 0.32 0.59
C ARG A 67 -4.82 0.82 -0.79
N VAL A 68 -5.08 0.05 -1.84
CA VAL A 68 -4.85 0.46 -3.22
C VAL A 68 -6.20 0.65 -3.90
N ARG A 69 -6.44 1.83 -4.47
CA ARG A 69 -7.64 2.14 -5.24
C ARG A 69 -7.43 1.70 -6.69
N PHE A 70 -8.42 0.99 -7.22
CA PHE A 70 -8.53 0.66 -8.64
C PHE A 70 -9.58 1.58 -9.25
N GLU A 71 -9.27 2.18 -10.40
CA GLU A 71 -10.16 3.04 -11.17
C GLU A 71 -10.16 2.57 -12.62
N ALA A 72 -11.33 2.50 -13.26
CA ALA A 72 -11.48 1.92 -14.60
C ALA A 72 -10.78 2.73 -15.71
N HIS A 73 -10.41 3.98 -15.45
CA HIS A 73 -9.92 4.93 -16.45
C HIS A 73 -8.52 5.48 -16.16
N GLU A 74 -7.89 5.05 -15.07
CA GLU A 74 -6.55 5.51 -14.69
C GLU A 74 -5.56 4.35 -14.66
N ASP A 75 -4.42 4.53 -15.35
CA ASP A 75 -3.30 3.59 -15.31
C ASP A 75 -2.47 3.72 -14.01
N TYR A 76 -2.85 4.65 -13.13
CA TYR A 76 -2.16 4.96 -11.89
C TYR A 76 -2.92 4.45 -10.68
N LEU A 77 -2.19 3.87 -9.73
CA LEU A 77 -2.75 3.21 -8.56
C LEU A 77 -2.48 4.05 -7.31
N PHE A 78 -3.44 4.91 -6.98
CA PHE A 78 -3.42 5.67 -5.73
C PHE A 78 -3.59 4.73 -4.54
N SER A 79 -2.73 4.88 -3.55
CA SER A 79 -2.80 4.09 -2.33
C SER A 79 -2.57 4.90 -1.07
N THR A 80 -2.99 4.31 0.04
CA THR A 80 -2.70 4.81 1.37
C THR A 80 -2.14 3.67 2.21
N LEU A 81 -0.90 3.81 2.65
CA LEU A 81 -0.35 3.02 3.74
C LEU A 81 -0.77 3.68 5.05
N GLN A 82 -1.37 2.92 5.96
CA GLN A 82 -1.74 3.38 7.30
C GLN A 82 -1.11 2.48 8.34
N GLY A 83 -0.63 3.05 9.45
CA GLY A 83 -0.01 2.27 10.51
C GLY A 83 0.74 3.12 11.51
N ALA A 84 1.58 2.47 12.30
CA ALA A 84 2.50 3.13 13.22
C ALA A 84 3.77 2.31 13.43
N GLY A 85 4.79 2.92 14.03
CA GLY A 85 6.02 2.23 14.44
C GLY A 85 6.98 1.93 13.28
N SER A 86 7.90 1.00 13.53
CA SER A 86 9.00 0.71 12.61
C SER A 86 8.57 0.09 11.29
N GLU A 87 7.49 -0.69 11.31
CA GLU A 87 6.91 -1.38 10.17
C GLU A 87 6.27 -0.37 9.21
N PHE A 88 5.56 0.62 9.75
CA PHE A 88 5.01 1.72 8.96
C PHE A 88 6.15 2.53 8.30
N GLN A 89 7.15 2.95 9.08
CA GLN A 89 8.29 3.73 8.56
C GLN A 89 9.08 2.99 7.48
N GLN A 90 9.31 1.70 7.64
CA GLN A 90 9.96 0.88 6.62
C GLN A 90 9.07 0.70 5.39
N GLY A 91 7.76 0.50 5.57
CA GLY A 91 6.79 0.45 4.48
C GLY A 91 6.77 1.74 3.66
N GLN A 92 6.81 2.91 4.30
CA GLN A 92 6.91 4.20 3.62
C GLN A 92 8.17 4.29 2.75
N LYS A 93 9.32 3.86 3.28
CA LYS A 93 10.59 3.84 2.52
C LYS A 93 10.54 2.92 1.32
N LEU A 94 10.03 1.70 1.48
CA LEU A 94 9.88 0.74 0.37
C LEU A 94 8.98 1.29 -0.74
N LEU A 95 7.87 1.92 -0.36
CA LEU A 95 6.95 2.55 -1.31
C LEU A 95 7.60 3.74 -2.02
N TRP A 96 8.32 4.59 -1.29
CA TRP A 96 9.08 5.71 -1.86
C TRP A 96 10.15 5.25 -2.85
N GLU A 97 10.91 4.23 -2.49
CA GLU A 97 11.93 3.63 -3.37
C GLU A 97 11.29 3.06 -4.64
N ALA A 98 10.15 2.37 -4.51
CA ALA A 98 9.38 1.87 -5.66
C ALA A 98 8.89 3.02 -6.56
N TYR A 99 8.34 4.09 -5.97
CA TYR A 99 7.91 5.28 -6.70
C TYR A 99 9.06 5.90 -7.51
N ARG A 100 10.23 6.04 -6.89
CA ARG A 100 11.43 6.57 -7.53
C ARG A 100 11.93 5.66 -8.65
N ALA A 101 11.93 4.34 -8.43
CA ALA A 101 12.35 3.35 -9.42
C ALA A 101 11.43 3.32 -10.66
N GLN A 102 10.14 3.63 -10.48
CA GLN A 102 9.15 3.71 -11.56
C GLN A 102 9.16 5.07 -12.29
N GLY A 103 10.10 5.97 -11.98
CA GLY A 103 10.23 7.27 -12.64
C GLY A 103 9.37 8.38 -12.03
N GLY A 104 8.81 8.17 -10.84
CA GLY A 104 8.02 9.15 -10.11
C GLY A 104 8.77 10.46 -9.85
N ASN A 105 8.07 11.58 -9.99
CA ASN A 105 8.59 12.93 -9.73
C ASN A 105 8.69 13.19 -8.21
N PRO A 106 9.89 13.35 -7.63
CA PRO A 106 10.06 13.57 -6.19
C PRO A 106 9.40 14.84 -5.67
N ASN A 107 9.16 15.82 -6.54
CA ASN A 107 8.53 17.07 -6.13
C ASN A 107 7.00 16.96 -6.01
N ALA A 108 6.41 15.88 -6.54
CA ALA A 108 4.96 15.66 -6.53
C ALA A 108 4.50 14.74 -5.38
N GLN A 109 5.45 14.10 -4.68
CA GLN A 109 5.18 13.04 -3.70
C GLN A 109 6.01 13.29 -2.45
N LYS A 110 5.41 13.18 -1.26
CA LYS A 110 6.11 13.42 0.00
C LYS A 110 7.14 12.31 0.25
N GLU A 111 8.40 12.69 0.46
CA GLU A 111 9.44 11.78 0.93
C GLU A 111 9.20 11.43 2.43
N PRO A 112 9.39 10.16 2.84
CA PRO A 112 9.19 9.72 4.23
C PRO A 112 10.15 10.34 5.26
#